data_AF-X0WMN3-F1
#
_entry.id   AF-X0WMN3-F1
#
_cell.length_a   1.000
_cell.length_b   1.000
_cell.length_c   1.000
_cell.angle_alpha   90.00
_cell.angle_beta   90.00
_cell.angle_gamma   90.00
#
_symmetry.space_group_name_H-M   'P 1'
#
loop_
_entity.id
_entity.type
_entity.pdbx_description
1 polymer ?
#
loop_
_entity_poly.entity_id
_entity_poly.type
_entity_poly.pdbx_seq_one_letter_code
_entity_poly.pdbx_strand_id
1 'polypeptide(L)'
;MLKTKNYTTAAIGKWHLGWDWDAIRKPAADSAEKGKKPVTPESFDWTKSIPDGPLDHGFDYYFGDTVINFPPYCWIENDKVVKAPDTMMDTSKWKKIKEGRWECRPGPMASDWDPYQNIPTTTKKGVEFIKAQAKTDYP
;
A
#
# COMPACT_ATOMS: atom_id res chain seq x y z
N MET A 1 -12.12 19.80 11.09
CA MET A 1 -11.57 18.46 10.80
C MET A 1 -12.38 17.41 11.56
N LEU A 2 -12.69 16.25 11.00
CA LEU A 2 -13.56 15.24 11.67
C LEU A 2 -12.97 14.73 12.99
N LYS A 3 -11.65 14.54 13.04
CA LYS A 3 -10.92 14.14 14.25
C LYS A 3 -11.14 15.08 15.44
N THR A 4 -11.17 16.40 15.20
CA THR A 4 -11.48 17.42 16.23
C THR A 4 -12.94 17.40 16.70
N LYS A 5 -13.78 16.56 16.09
CA LYS A 5 -15.18 16.33 16.43
C LYS A 5 -15.39 14.91 16.98
N ASN A 6 -14.33 14.27 17.47
CA ASN A 6 -14.33 12.94 18.08
C ASN A 6 -14.78 11.79 17.16
N TYR A 7 -14.70 11.98 15.83
CA TYR A 7 -14.88 10.88 14.89
C TYR A 7 -13.63 10.01 14.87
N THR A 8 -13.85 8.70 14.85
CA THR A 8 -12.83 7.71 14.48
C THR A 8 -12.71 7.70 12.97
N THR A 9 -11.52 8.00 12.47
CA THR A 9 -11.29 8.24 11.04
C THR A 9 -10.50 7.10 10.41
N ALA A 10 -10.96 6.59 9.28
CA ALA A 10 -10.24 5.57 8.52
C ALA A 10 -10.21 5.87 7.03
N ALA A 11 -9.10 5.51 6.39
CA ALA A 11 -8.96 5.46 4.94
C ALA A 11 -8.78 3.99 4.53
N ILE A 12 -9.64 3.47 3.65
CA ILE A 12 -9.56 2.07 3.21
C ILE A 12 -9.64 2.01 1.69
N GLY A 13 -8.60 1.46 1.07
CA GLY A 13 -8.41 1.38 -0.38
C GLY A 13 -7.28 2.26 -0.90
N LYS A 14 -7.46 2.76 -2.13
CA LYS A 14 -6.45 3.55 -2.84
C LYS A 14 -6.13 4.85 -2.10
N TRP A 15 -4.85 5.11 -1.88
CA TRP A 15 -4.37 6.40 -1.35
C TRP A 15 -3.93 7.38 -2.45
N HIS A 16 -2.80 7.11 -3.11
CA HIS A 16 -2.26 7.92 -4.21
C HIS A 16 -1.95 9.40 -3.91
N LEU A 17 -1.68 9.78 -2.66
CA LEU A 17 -1.25 11.14 -2.30
C LEU A 17 0.21 11.24 -1.85
N GLY A 18 0.98 10.16 -1.99
CA GLY A 18 2.39 10.11 -1.59
C GLY A 18 2.61 9.36 -0.27
N TRP A 19 3.87 8.99 -0.06
CA TRP A 19 4.47 8.38 1.12
C TRP A 19 5.96 8.72 1.07
N ASP A 20 6.62 8.82 2.22
CA ASP A 20 8.08 8.96 2.31
C ASP A 20 8.76 7.57 2.21
N TRP A 21 8.93 7.10 0.97
CA TRP A 21 9.62 5.85 0.69
C TRP A 21 11.13 5.91 0.94
N ASP A 22 11.72 7.11 0.90
CA ASP A 22 13.15 7.29 1.11
C ASP A 22 13.53 7.04 2.59
N ALA A 23 12.62 7.28 3.54
CA ALA A 23 12.79 6.96 4.96
C ALA A 23 13.10 5.48 5.24
N ILE A 24 12.62 4.56 4.39
CA ILE A 24 12.86 3.12 4.53
C ILE A 24 13.84 2.57 3.48
N ARG A 25 14.42 3.44 2.65
CA ARG A 25 15.37 3.05 1.61
C ARG A 25 16.73 2.71 2.20
N LYS A 26 17.35 1.64 1.69
CA LYS A 26 18.69 1.25 2.14
C LYS A 26 19.75 2.11 1.44
N PRO A 27 20.79 2.60 2.15
CA PRO A 27 21.82 3.46 1.55
C PRO A 27 22.54 2.86 0.33
N ALA A 28 22.71 1.53 0.30
CA ALA A 28 23.31 0.84 -0.83
C ALA A 28 22.47 0.93 -2.13
N ALA A 29 21.16 1.16 -2.01
CA ALA A 29 20.28 1.38 -3.15
C ALA A 29 20.50 2.77 -3.81
N ASP A 30 21.03 3.74 -3.05
CA ASP A 30 21.32 5.10 -3.53
C ASP A 30 22.72 5.26 -4.15
N SER A 31 23.59 4.26 -3.95
CA SER A 31 24.93 4.21 -4.56
C SER A 31 24.92 3.91 -6.06
N ALA A 32 23.76 3.53 -6.61
CA ALA A 32 23.55 3.46 -8.04
C ALA A 32 23.17 4.85 -8.55
N GLU A 33 24.01 5.43 -9.41
CA GLU A 33 23.76 6.68 -10.13
C GLU A 33 22.26 6.93 -10.34
N LYS A 34 21.76 8.04 -9.79
CA LYS A 34 20.37 8.51 -9.91
C LYS A 34 19.83 8.20 -11.32
N GLY A 35 19.06 7.13 -11.44
CA GLY A 35 18.37 6.75 -12.69
C GLY A 35 18.78 5.44 -13.39
N LYS A 36 19.79 4.68 -12.93
CA LYS A 36 20.24 3.47 -13.69
C LYS A 36 19.87 2.10 -13.12
N LYS A 37 19.62 1.94 -11.81
CA LYS A 37 19.19 0.64 -11.28
C LYS A 37 17.67 0.61 -11.02
N PRO A 38 16.97 -0.47 -11.43
CA PRO A 38 15.58 -0.65 -11.08
C PRO A 38 15.45 -0.73 -9.56
N VAL A 39 14.39 -0.13 -9.02
CA VAL A 39 14.03 -0.30 -7.62
C VAL A 39 13.56 -1.74 -7.43
N THR A 40 14.27 -2.50 -6.61
CA THR A 40 14.00 -3.92 -6.34
C THR A 40 13.48 -4.13 -4.92
N PRO A 41 12.92 -5.31 -4.57
CA PRO A 41 12.56 -5.64 -3.20
C PRO A 41 13.69 -5.38 -2.18
N GLU A 42 14.94 -5.62 -2.55
CA GLU A 42 16.09 -5.48 -1.65
C GLU A 42 16.44 -4.01 -1.35
N SER A 43 15.91 -3.08 -2.14
CA SER A 43 16.21 -1.65 -2.06
C SER A 43 15.67 -0.99 -0.79
N PHE A 44 14.73 -1.62 -0.09
CA PHE A 44 14.08 -1.09 1.10
C PHE A 44 14.19 -2.02 2.30
N ASP A 45 14.07 -1.45 3.49
CA ASP A 45 13.86 -2.15 4.76
C ASP A 45 12.36 -2.15 5.09
N TRP A 46 11.66 -3.16 4.59
CA TRP A 46 10.20 -3.32 4.73
C TRP A 46 9.73 -3.57 6.17
N THR A 47 10.65 -3.72 7.14
CA THR A 47 10.29 -3.89 8.55
C THR A 47 9.95 -2.56 9.24
N LYS A 48 10.31 -1.45 8.61
CA LYS A 48 10.12 -0.09 9.13
C LYS A 48 8.74 0.47 8.79
N SER A 49 8.30 1.41 9.62
CA SER A 49 7.20 2.31 9.30
C SER A 49 7.56 3.25 8.15
N ILE A 50 6.63 3.47 7.24
CA ILE A 50 6.72 4.39 6.10
C ILE A 50 5.98 5.68 6.48
N PRO A 51 6.68 6.80 6.68
CA PRO A 51 6.06 8.07 7.05
C PRO A 51 5.30 8.72 5.89
N ASP A 52 4.66 9.85 6.20
CA ASP A 52 3.92 10.73 5.28
C ASP A 52 2.73 10.03 4.60
N GLY A 53 2.17 9.04 5.29
CA GLY A 53 0.99 8.30 4.88
C GLY A 53 -0.31 8.82 5.51
N PRO A 54 -1.45 8.13 5.32
CA PRO A 54 -2.76 8.57 5.82
C PRO A 54 -2.81 8.88 7.32
N LEU A 55 -2.03 8.16 8.14
CA LEU A 55 -1.96 8.40 9.58
C LEU A 55 -1.40 9.78 9.91
N ASP A 56 -0.37 10.22 9.19
CA ASP A 56 0.22 11.56 9.34
C ASP A 56 -0.70 12.66 8.81
N HIS A 57 -1.64 12.29 7.92
CA HIS A 57 -2.65 13.17 7.35
C HIS A 57 -4.01 13.09 8.05
N GLY A 58 -4.02 12.57 9.28
CA GLY A 58 -5.14 12.71 10.21
C GLY A 58 -6.15 11.57 10.23
N PHE A 59 -5.90 10.46 9.56
CA PHE A 59 -6.65 9.21 9.75
C PHE A 59 -6.12 8.44 10.97
N ASP A 60 -6.99 7.73 11.68
CA ASP A 60 -6.60 6.85 12.79
C ASP A 60 -6.24 5.44 12.32
N TYR A 61 -6.79 5.02 11.17
CA TYR A 61 -6.54 3.71 10.57
C TYR A 61 -6.39 3.81 9.05
N TYR A 62 -5.49 3.00 8.51
CA TYR A 62 -5.37 2.81 7.06
C TYR A 62 -5.28 1.34 6.69
N PHE A 63 -5.93 0.96 5.60
CA PHE A 63 -5.65 -0.29 4.90
C PHE A 63 -5.82 -0.12 3.40
N GLY A 64 -4.82 -0.49 2.61
CA GLY A 64 -4.98 -0.52 1.17
C GLY A 64 -3.68 -0.66 0.43
N ASP A 65 -3.73 -0.31 -0.85
CA ASP A 65 -2.59 -0.11 -1.71
C ASP A 65 -2.39 1.37 -2.00
N THR A 66 -1.18 1.73 -2.44
CA THR A 66 -0.94 3.09 -2.94
C THR A 66 -1.76 3.29 -4.22
N VAL A 67 -1.44 2.53 -5.26
CA VAL A 67 -2.06 2.52 -6.57
C VAL A 67 -1.88 1.14 -7.18
N ILE A 68 -2.97 0.53 -7.64
CA ILE A 68 -2.97 -0.84 -8.16
C ILE A 68 -1.97 -1.11 -9.30
N ASN A 69 -1.59 -0.08 -10.06
CA ASN A 69 -0.70 -0.21 -11.22
C ASN A 69 0.70 0.39 -11.02
N PHE A 70 1.05 0.91 -9.84
CA PHE A 70 2.38 1.43 -9.53
C PHE A 70 2.99 0.64 -8.36
N PRO A 71 4.32 0.43 -8.34
CA PRO A 71 4.95 -0.23 -7.21
C PRO A 71 4.94 0.64 -5.93
N PRO A 72 5.02 0.02 -4.74
CA PRO A 72 5.07 -1.42 -4.55
C PRO A 72 3.68 -2.08 -4.68
N TYR A 73 3.65 -3.28 -5.26
CA TYR A 73 2.44 -4.09 -5.39
C TYR A 73 2.26 -4.97 -4.15
N CYS A 74 1.77 -4.38 -3.06
CA CYS A 74 1.56 -5.04 -1.78
C CYS A 74 0.49 -4.30 -0.94
N TRP A 75 -0.02 -4.97 0.09
CA TRP A 75 -0.89 -4.33 1.08
C TRP A 75 -0.08 -3.52 2.09
N ILE A 76 -0.62 -2.37 2.47
CA ILE A 76 -0.14 -1.52 3.55
C ILE A 76 -1.28 -1.44 4.59
N GLU A 77 -0.93 -1.66 5.86
CA GLU A 77 -1.83 -1.48 6.99
C GLU A 77 -1.19 -0.50 7.97
N ASN A 78 -1.93 0.56 8.30
CA ASN A 78 -1.44 1.75 8.98
C ASN A 78 -0.27 2.39 8.23
N ASP A 79 0.94 2.27 8.76
CA ASP A 79 2.18 2.83 8.22
C ASP A 79 3.17 1.74 7.80
N LYS A 80 2.74 0.48 7.70
CA LYS A 80 3.62 -0.66 7.43
C LYS A 80 3.12 -1.54 6.31
N VAL A 81 4.05 -2.10 5.56
CA VAL A 81 3.75 -3.16 4.61
C VAL A 81 3.35 -4.42 5.38
N VAL A 82 2.22 -5.03 4.99
CA VAL A 82 1.69 -6.25 5.63
C VAL A 82 2.60 -7.45 5.33
N LYS A 83 3.03 -7.58 4.08
CA LYS A 83 3.98 -8.59 3.61
C LYS A 83 4.95 -7.94 2.64
N ALA A 84 6.23 -8.00 2.99
CA ALA A 84 7.29 -7.42 2.18
C ALA A 84 7.26 -7.98 0.74
N PRO A 85 7.43 -7.12 -0.28
CA PRO A 85 7.75 -7.55 -1.62
C PRO A 85 8.91 -8.55 -1.64
N ASP A 86 8.78 -9.59 -2.45
CA ASP A 86 9.75 -10.69 -2.58
C ASP A 86 10.10 -10.97 -4.06
N THR A 87 9.48 -10.24 -4.99
CA THR A 87 9.70 -10.39 -6.41
C THR A 87 9.55 -9.06 -7.15
N MET A 88 9.98 -9.03 -8.41
CA MET A 88 9.66 -7.93 -9.31
C MET A 88 8.26 -8.11 -9.87
N MET A 89 7.59 -7.00 -10.21
CA MET A 89 6.31 -6.98 -10.89
C MET A 89 6.31 -7.97 -12.06
N ASP A 90 5.36 -8.90 -12.03
CA ASP A 90 5.22 -9.96 -13.00
C ASP A 90 3.74 -10.26 -13.24
N THR A 91 3.20 -9.71 -14.33
CA THR A 91 1.79 -9.90 -14.71
C THR A 91 1.45 -11.35 -15.08
N SER A 92 2.44 -12.21 -15.34
CA SER A 92 2.20 -13.62 -15.68
C SER A 92 1.64 -14.41 -14.50
N LYS A 93 1.82 -13.91 -13.27
CA LYS A 93 1.23 -14.46 -12.03
C LYS A 93 -0.26 -14.17 -11.89
N TRP A 94 -0.81 -13.24 -12.66
CA TRP A 94 -2.20 -12.84 -12.56
C TRP A 94 -3.08 -13.54 -13.59
N LYS A 95 -4.38 -13.59 -13.30
CA LYS A 95 -5.36 -14.11 -14.25
C LYS A 95 -5.33 -13.28 -15.54
N LYS A 96 -5.52 -13.95 -16.68
CA LYS A 96 -5.66 -13.28 -17.97
C LYS A 96 -6.87 -12.34 -17.93
N ILE A 97 -6.64 -11.08 -18.28
CA ILE A 97 -7.70 -10.10 -18.40
C ILE A 97 -8.58 -10.39 -19.63
N LYS A 98 -9.86 -10.01 -19.52
CA LYS A 98 -10.84 -10.20 -20.59
C LYS A 98 -10.69 -9.17 -21.71
N GLU A 99 -10.25 -7.96 -21.35
CA GLU A 99 -10.12 -6.81 -22.26
C GLU A 99 -8.87 -5.99 -21.92
N GLY A 100 -8.26 -5.37 -22.92
CA GLY A 100 -7.08 -4.50 -22.77
C GLY A 100 -5.76 -5.27 -22.56
N ARG A 101 -4.83 -4.63 -21.83
CA ARG A 101 -3.56 -5.19 -21.33
C ARG A 101 -3.26 -4.61 -19.95
N TRP A 102 -2.45 -5.29 -19.16
CA TRP A 102 -1.93 -4.72 -17.92
C TRP A 102 -1.02 -3.53 -18.22
N GLU A 103 -1.25 -2.40 -17.54
CA GLU A 103 -0.46 -1.17 -17.68
C GLU A 103 0.22 -0.84 -16.34
N CYS A 104 1.16 -1.71 -15.96
CA CYS A 104 1.88 -1.66 -14.69
C CYS A 104 3.32 -1.16 -14.88
N ARG A 105 3.81 -0.36 -13.93
CA ARG A 105 5.22 0.06 -13.90
C ARG A 105 6.11 -1.04 -13.31
N PRO A 106 7.36 -1.20 -13.77
CA PRO A 106 8.28 -2.14 -13.12
C PRO A 106 8.58 -1.69 -11.68
N GLY A 107 8.69 -2.65 -10.76
CA GLY A 107 9.09 -2.40 -9.37
C GLY A 107 8.75 -3.57 -8.43
N PRO A 108 8.96 -3.40 -7.12
CA PRO A 108 8.75 -4.46 -6.13
C PRO A 108 7.29 -4.91 -6.03
N MET A 109 7.07 -6.21 -5.89
CA MET A 109 5.77 -6.84 -5.74
C MET A 109 5.84 -7.96 -4.69
N ALA A 110 4.77 -8.14 -3.90
CA ALA A 110 4.58 -9.36 -3.13
C ALA A 110 4.08 -10.47 -4.07
N SER A 111 4.69 -11.65 -4.03
CA SER A 111 4.40 -12.76 -4.96
C SER A 111 2.96 -13.28 -4.94
N ASP A 112 2.23 -13.01 -3.86
CA ASP A 112 0.81 -13.31 -3.64
C ASP A 112 -0.10 -12.10 -3.83
N TRP A 113 0.41 -10.97 -4.30
CA TRP A 113 -0.39 -9.84 -4.72
C TRP A 113 -1.19 -10.21 -5.97
N ASP A 114 -2.52 -10.14 -5.86
CA ASP A 114 -3.45 -10.35 -6.97
C ASP A 114 -4.35 -9.10 -7.11
N PRO A 115 -4.28 -8.36 -8.23
CA PRO A 115 -5.11 -7.18 -8.45
C PRO A 115 -6.61 -7.48 -8.41
N TYR A 116 -7.04 -8.73 -8.68
CA TYR A 116 -8.43 -9.14 -8.52
C TYR A 116 -8.90 -9.18 -7.06
N GLN A 117 -7.97 -9.26 -6.11
CA GLN A 117 -8.28 -9.18 -4.68
C GLN A 117 -8.39 -7.74 -4.17
N ASN A 118 -8.13 -6.72 -5.00
CA ASN A 118 -8.13 -5.32 -4.53
C ASN A 118 -9.50 -4.92 -3.95
N ILE A 119 -10.55 -4.95 -4.78
CA ILE A 119 -11.91 -4.58 -4.37
C ILE A 119 -12.47 -5.54 -3.30
N PRO A 120 -12.38 -6.88 -3.43
CA PRO A 120 -12.85 -7.79 -2.39
C PRO A 120 -12.22 -7.55 -1.01
N THR A 121 -10.90 -7.35 -0.96
CA THR A 121 -10.17 -7.20 0.31
C THR A 121 -10.46 -5.85 0.96
N THR A 122 -10.45 -4.77 0.18
CA THR A 122 -10.74 -3.43 0.71
C THR A 122 -12.20 -3.29 1.14
N THR A 123 -13.14 -3.91 0.41
CA THR A 123 -14.55 -4.01 0.83
C THR A 123 -14.68 -4.76 2.14
N LYS A 124 -14.03 -5.92 2.26
CA LYS A 124 -14.03 -6.71 3.50
C LYS A 124 -13.50 -5.89 4.68
N LYS A 125 -12.35 -5.23 4.52
CA LYS A 125 -11.76 -4.35 5.56
C LYS A 125 -12.65 -3.17 5.92
N GLY A 126 -13.33 -2.57 4.95
CA GLY A 126 -14.33 -1.52 5.18
C GLY A 126 -15.50 -2.00 6.03
N VAL A 127 -16.07 -3.17 5.70
CA VAL A 127 -17.15 -3.79 6.48
C VAL A 127 -16.67 -4.16 7.88
N GLU A 128 -15.46 -4.71 8.02
CA GLU A 128 -14.86 -5.04 9.31
C GLU A 128 -14.68 -3.78 10.18
N PHE A 129 -14.17 -2.69 9.60
CA PHE A 129 -14.01 -1.41 10.30
C PHE A 129 -15.36 -0.87 10.78
N ILE A 130 -16.38 -0.79 9.91
CA ILE A 130 -17.72 -0.30 10.28
C ILE A 130 -18.33 -1.16 11.40
N LYS A 131 -18.21 -2.49 11.30
CA LYS A 131 -18.72 -3.41 12.34
C LYS A 131 -17.98 -3.29 13.66
N ALA A 132 -16.68 -2.97 13.63
CA ALA A 132 -15.91 -2.71 14.84
C ALA A 132 -16.35 -1.37 15.46
N GLN A 133 -16.49 -0.32 14.66
CA GLN A 133 -16.87 1.01 15.12
C GLN A 133 -18.28 1.05 15.72
N ALA A 134 -19.21 0.29 15.14
CA ALA A 134 -20.59 0.16 15.63
C ALA A 134 -20.70 -0.41 17.06
N LYS A 135 -19.60 -0.93 17.64
CA LYS A 135 -19.52 -1.42 19.02
C LYS A 135 -18.96 -0.39 20.00
N THR A 136 -18.69 0.83 19.54
CA THR A 136 -18.11 1.91 20.35
C THR A 136 -19.08 3.07 20.43
N ASP A 137 -18.92 3.92 21.45
CA ASP A 137 -19.73 5.14 21.62
C ASP A 137 -19.21 6.33 20.80
N TYR A 138 -18.07 6.16 20.13
CA TYR A 138 -17.48 7.19 19.29
C TYR A 138 -18.01 7.08 17.85
N PRO A 139 -18.39 8.21 17.22
CA PRO A 139 -18.81 8.20 15.82
C PRO A 139 -17.66 7.91 14.85
#